data_AF-A0A928GK53-F1
#
_entry.id   AF-A0A928GK53-F1
#
_cell.length_a   1.000
_cell.length_b   1.000
_cell.length_c   1.000
_cell.angle_alpha   90.00
_cell.angle_beta   90.00
_cell.angle_gamma   90.00
#
_symmetry.space_group_name_H-M   'P 1'
#
loop_
_entity.id
_entity.type
_entity.pdbx_description
1 polymer ?
#
loop_
_entity_poly.entity_id
_entity_poly.type
_entity_poly.pdbx_seq_one_letter_code
_entity_poly.pdbx_strand_id
1 'polypeptide(L)'
;MRKTAFEHILQKLNGEQITDKYPDAFDRDEIRMLLYTLDKESLQSLKQELEFSNYRYRDATRYTVRCIDKMLSPVAVPLRNEDIGTLIRLFRDKKSKKVTYAKDKLKERYAHQSHATQRKIIDAFLDGAMSDRKWAYNILYGNWDSHFTDKIDALWQKQPEEACRRVIVKHMSEEYLLQHQEAWKTSYSDSFRSSSAAYKYVCIRLAKNPAFTIDYDRLCEGDYYEVMAKTGGKVPPGDILGYLFRTIAEYAKEMESGDPLDTLFNDDIFLNDEPHGTDFHSRINATLYSMALMKMENEMIYYFNWHNKVKAEFRKTAKEVTELEQRKRIYFDVIRQRLPEAIAGYPFNEQQLCPKDDEITETKRAKFIEELCDKNPVFAEMIDKLELD
;
A
#
# COMPACT_ATOMS: atom_id res chain seq x y z
N MET A 1 38.26 -10.23 -11.98
CA MET A 1 37.24 -9.72 -11.06
C MET A 1 37.27 -8.21 -10.91
N ARG A 2 38.39 -7.56 -10.55
CA ARG A 2 38.42 -6.09 -10.29
C ARG A 2 38.19 -5.21 -11.52
N LYS A 3 38.86 -5.49 -12.63
CA LYS A 3 38.64 -4.80 -13.91
C LYS A 3 37.20 -4.95 -14.41
N THR A 4 36.59 -6.09 -14.07
CA THR A 4 35.26 -6.50 -14.48
C THR A 4 34.16 -5.66 -13.81
N ALA A 5 34.28 -5.28 -12.53
CA ALA A 5 33.28 -4.46 -11.84
C ALA A 5 33.30 -3.00 -12.32
N PHE A 6 34.49 -2.42 -12.52
CA PHE A 6 34.66 -1.06 -13.06
C PHE A 6 34.09 -0.95 -14.48
N GLU A 7 34.46 -1.89 -15.37
CA GLU A 7 33.93 -1.97 -16.73
C GLU A 7 32.41 -2.24 -16.74
N HIS A 8 31.89 -3.03 -15.79
CA HIS A 8 30.45 -3.30 -15.66
C HIS A 8 29.67 -2.06 -15.23
N ILE A 9 30.17 -1.26 -14.29
CA ILE A 9 29.52 0.01 -13.89
C ILE A 9 29.49 0.97 -15.08
N LEU A 10 30.61 1.12 -15.79
CA LEU A 10 30.65 1.96 -16.99
C LEU A 10 29.75 1.41 -18.10
N GLN A 11 29.72 0.10 -18.31
CA GLN A 11 28.84 -0.54 -19.29
C GLN A 11 27.36 -0.39 -18.92
N LYS A 12 26.99 -0.43 -17.64
CA LYS A 12 25.62 -0.13 -17.19
C LYS A 12 25.25 1.33 -17.44
N LEU A 13 26.18 2.25 -17.18
CA LEU A 13 25.99 3.68 -17.43
C LEU A 13 26.01 4.05 -18.93
N ASN A 14 26.69 3.25 -19.76
CA ASN A 14 26.87 3.47 -21.21
C ASN A 14 25.94 2.67 -22.12
N GLY A 15 25.59 1.45 -21.69
CA GLY A 15 25.08 0.36 -22.53
C GLY A 15 23.59 0.08 -22.34
N GLU A 16 22.93 0.71 -21.38
CA GLU A 16 21.48 0.72 -21.40
C GLU A 16 21.03 1.81 -22.38
N GLN A 17 20.49 1.35 -23.52
CA GLN A 17 19.27 1.94 -24.00
C GLN A 17 18.27 1.89 -22.84
N ILE A 18 18.38 2.84 -21.91
CA ILE A 18 17.24 3.39 -21.21
C ILE A 18 16.45 4.05 -22.35
N THR A 19 15.76 3.20 -23.12
CA THR A 19 14.69 3.65 -23.99
C THR A 19 13.81 4.53 -23.13
N ASP A 20 13.25 5.60 -23.70
CA ASP A 20 12.36 6.55 -23.03
C ASP A 20 11.14 5.90 -22.29
N LYS A 21 11.04 4.57 -22.29
CA LYS A 21 10.06 3.75 -21.59
C LYS A 21 10.30 3.55 -20.09
N TYR A 22 11.52 3.59 -19.56
CA TYR A 22 11.75 3.27 -18.13
C TYR A 22 12.91 4.05 -17.49
N PRO A 23 12.69 5.33 -17.11
CA PRO A 23 13.70 6.12 -16.39
C PRO A 23 14.03 5.58 -14.97
N ASP A 24 13.22 4.67 -14.42
CA ASP A 24 13.34 4.17 -13.05
C ASP A 24 14.00 2.79 -12.90
N ALA A 25 14.42 2.14 -14.00
CA ALA A 25 15.12 0.84 -13.95
C ALA A 25 16.60 0.95 -13.48
N PHE A 26 16.96 2.07 -12.87
CA PHE A 26 18.28 2.29 -12.30
C PHE A 26 18.34 1.69 -10.88
N ASP A 27 18.82 0.46 -10.76
CA ASP A 27 19.01 -0.21 -9.47
C ASP A 27 20.15 0.47 -8.68
N ARG A 28 19.75 1.39 -7.79
CA ARG A 28 20.64 2.16 -6.92
C ARG A 28 21.40 1.28 -5.92
N ASP A 29 20.85 0.13 -5.56
CA ASP A 29 21.44 -0.78 -4.59
C ASP A 29 22.49 -1.66 -5.27
N GLU A 30 22.24 -2.13 -6.49
CA GLU A 30 23.23 -2.86 -7.30
C GLU A 30 24.50 -2.02 -7.52
N ILE A 31 24.37 -0.78 -7.98
CA ILE A 31 25.52 0.12 -8.17
C ILE A 31 26.24 0.37 -6.86
N ARG A 32 25.51 0.56 -5.77
CA ARG A 32 26.12 0.77 -4.46
C ARG A 32 26.92 -0.45 -4.01
N MET A 33 26.39 -1.65 -4.24
CA MET A 33 27.09 -2.91 -3.97
C MET A 33 28.36 -3.06 -4.82
N LEU A 34 28.29 -2.74 -6.11
CA LEU A 34 29.45 -2.77 -7.00
C LEU A 34 30.52 -1.76 -6.58
N LEU A 35 30.13 -0.54 -6.19
CA LEU A 35 31.06 0.48 -5.69
C LEU A 35 31.80 0.02 -4.43
N TYR A 36 31.16 -0.74 -3.53
CA TYR A 36 31.82 -1.29 -2.34
C TYR A 36 32.89 -2.35 -2.66
N THR A 37 32.93 -2.89 -3.88
CA THR A 37 33.98 -3.84 -4.30
C THR A 37 35.23 -3.16 -4.85
N LEU A 38 35.18 -1.85 -5.10
CA LEU A 38 36.27 -1.07 -5.65
C LEU A 38 37.20 -0.55 -4.55
N ASP A 39 38.49 -0.52 -4.82
CA ASP A 39 39.46 0.16 -3.96
C ASP A 39 39.41 1.69 -4.14
N LYS A 40 40.09 2.41 -3.25
CA LYS A 40 40.09 3.88 -3.22
C LYS A 40 40.59 4.49 -4.54
N GLU A 41 41.61 3.88 -5.16
CA GLU A 41 42.19 4.34 -6.41
C GLU A 41 41.20 4.14 -7.57
N SER A 42 40.57 2.97 -7.65
CA SER A 42 39.52 2.66 -8.63
C SER A 42 38.30 3.57 -8.49
N LEU A 43 37.88 3.89 -7.25
CA LEU A 43 36.80 4.85 -6.99
C LEU A 43 37.17 6.26 -7.47
N GLN A 44 38.43 6.70 -7.26
CA GLN A 44 38.90 8.00 -7.74
C GLN A 44 38.94 8.06 -9.27
N SER A 45 39.45 7.02 -9.93
CA SER A 45 39.45 6.93 -11.39
C SER A 45 38.03 6.92 -11.96
N LEU A 46 37.11 6.15 -11.36
CA LEU A 46 35.71 6.09 -11.79
C LEU A 46 35.04 7.46 -11.64
N LYS A 47 35.27 8.14 -10.51
CA LYS A 47 34.75 9.49 -10.28
C LYS A 47 35.22 10.46 -11.36
N GLN A 48 36.53 10.49 -11.64
CA GLN A 48 37.08 11.36 -12.68
C GLN A 48 36.44 11.06 -14.04
N GLU A 49 36.33 9.79 -14.42
CA GLU A 49 35.71 9.39 -15.69
C GLU A 49 34.24 9.82 -15.78
N LEU A 50 33.48 9.69 -14.68
CA LEU A 50 32.08 10.14 -14.59
C LEU A 50 31.91 11.67 -14.56
N GLU A 51 32.91 12.41 -14.08
CA GLU A 51 32.91 13.88 -14.07
C GLU A 51 33.32 14.48 -15.42
N PHE A 52 34.21 13.81 -16.17
CA PHE A 52 34.68 14.26 -17.49
C PHE A 52 33.73 13.90 -18.63
N SER A 53 32.86 12.93 -18.42
CA SER A 53 31.96 12.43 -19.44
C SER A 53 30.69 13.28 -19.52
N ASN A 54 30.40 13.77 -20.73
CA ASN A 54 29.20 14.55 -21.06
C ASN A 54 27.94 13.66 -21.15
N TYR A 55 27.74 12.73 -20.20
CA TYR A 55 26.71 11.70 -20.30
C TYR A 55 25.28 12.27 -20.23
N ARG A 56 24.40 11.73 -21.08
CA ARG A 56 22.97 12.05 -21.20
C ARG A 56 22.15 11.74 -19.92
N TYR A 57 22.69 10.98 -18.96
CA TYR A 57 21.95 10.48 -17.79
C TYR A 57 22.36 11.19 -16.48
N ARG A 58 22.00 12.47 -16.38
CA ARG A 58 22.44 13.36 -15.28
C ARG A 58 22.18 12.80 -13.87
N ASP A 59 21.10 12.07 -13.62
CA ASP A 59 20.74 11.69 -12.26
C ASP A 59 21.42 10.42 -11.76
N ALA A 60 21.57 9.42 -12.62
CA ALA A 60 22.36 8.21 -12.35
C ALA A 60 23.83 8.54 -12.08
N THR A 61 24.45 9.32 -12.97
CA THR A 61 25.84 9.75 -12.83
C THR A 61 26.04 10.58 -11.55
N ARG A 62 25.15 11.54 -11.25
CA ARG A 62 25.21 12.31 -10.00
C ARG A 62 25.05 11.43 -8.76
N TYR A 63 24.15 10.45 -8.78
CA TYR A 63 23.97 9.53 -7.66
C TYR A 63 25.24 8.71 -7.40
N THR A 64 25.83 8.15 -8.46
CA THR A 64 27.08 7.38 -8.38
C THR A 64 28.23 8.24 -7.88
N VAL A 65 28.41 9.46 -8.41
CA VAL A 65 29.43 10.41 -7.94
C VAL A 65 29.22 10.76 -6.46
N ARG A 66 27.98 11.02 -6.02
CA ARG A 66 27.68 11.25 -4.59
C ARG A 66 28.01 10.05 -3.70
N CYS A 67 27.78 8.83 -4.18
CA CYS A 67 28.15 7.63 -3.44
C CYS A 67 29.66 7.49 -3.33
N ILE A 68 30.38 7.72 -4.43
CA ILE A 68 31.85 7.72 -4.45
C ILE A 68 32.39 8.81 -3.51
N ASP A 69 31.83 10.01 -3.52
CA ASP A 69 32.21 11.09 -2.60
C ASP A 69 32.05 10.70 -1.14
N LYS A 70 30.94 10.03 -0.79
CA LYS A 70 30.74 9.52 0.58
C LYS A 70 31.76 8.45 0.95
N MET A 71 32.15 7.59 0.00
CA MET A 71 33.13 6.52 0.22
C MET A 71 34.57 7.02 0.28
N LEU A 72 34.92 8.04 -0.52
CA LEU A 72 36.24 8.67 -0.58
C LEU A 72 36.43 9.76 0.47
N SER A 73 35.33 10.30 1.01
CA SER A 73 35.38 11.21 2.16
C SER A 73 36.28 10.57 3.21
N PRO A 74 37.29 11.30 3.73
CA PRO A 74 38.16 10.77 4.77
C PRO A 74 37.25 10.22 5.84
N VAL A 75 37.32 8.89 6.04
CA VAL A 75 36.53 8.19 7.04
C VAL A 75 36.71 8.99 8.31
N ALA A 76 35.67 9.74 8.69
CA ALA A 76 35.54 10.16 10.06
C ALA A 76 35.65 8.83 10.80
N VAL A 77 36.79 8.62 11.48
CA VAL A 77 37.04 7.48 12.38
C VAL A 77 35.68 7.12 12.94
N PRO A 78 35.13 5.91 12.68
CA PRO A 78 33.72 5.65 12.90
C PRO A 78 33.44 6.13 14.31
N LEU A 79 32.71 7.25 14.40
CA LEU A 79 32.45 7.91 15.67
C LEU A 79 31.82 6.81 16.47
N ARG A 80 32.55 6.33 17.49
CA ARG A 80 32.21 5.18 18.30
C ARG A 80 30.71 5.25 18.53
N ASN A 81 29.96 4.32 17.95
CA ASN A 81 28.49 4.45 17.81
C ASN A 81 27.94 5.00 19.12
N GLU A 82 27.36 6.20 19.07
CA GLU A 82 26.90 6.85 20.30
C GLU A 82 25.96 5.87 21.03
N ASP A 83 26.14 5.73 22.33
CA ASP A 83 25.31 4.84 23.12
C ASP A 83 23.83 5.23 22.97
N ILE A 84 22.92 4.25 22.92
CA ILE A 84 21.49 4.51 22.72
C ILE A 84 20.92 5.36 23.85
N GLY A 85 21.39 5.17 25.10
CA GLY A 85 20.99 6.01 26.22
C GLY A 85 21.40 7.47 26.03
N THR A 86 22.59 7.70 25.46
CA THR A 86 23.04 9.05 25.08
C THR A 86 22.15 9.65 24.00
N LEU A 87 21.81 8.88 22.96
CA LEU A 87 20.91 9.33 21.89
C LEU A 87 19.51 9.65 22.42
N ILE A 88 18.93 8.83 23.29
CA ILE A 88 17.62 9.09 23.92
C ILE A 88 17.68 10.40 24.73
N ARG A 89 18.75 10.63 25.49
CA ARG A 89 18.94 11.87 26.25
C ARG A 89 19.03 13.09 25.33
N LEU A 90 19.81 13.00 24.25
CA LEU A 90 19.93 14.08 23.25
C LEU A 90 18.62 14.35 22.52
N PHE A 91 17.84 13.31 22.26
CA PHE A 91 16.52 13.42 21.64
C PHE A 91 15.53 14.15 22.57
N ARG A 92 15.53 13.83 23.87
CA ARG A 92 14.67 14.50 24.86
C ARG A 92 15.12 15.93 25.19
N ASP A 93 16.42 16.22 25.09
CA ASP A 93 16.96 17.55 25.34
C ASP A 93 16.80 18.49 24.13
N LYS A 94 15.68 19.23 24.11
CA LYS A 94 15.38 20.23 23.09
C LYS A 94 16.38 21.40 23.05
N LYS A 95 17.16 21.64 24.10
CA LYS A 95 18.16 22.72 24.13
C LYS A 95 19.47 22.33 23.47
N SER A 96 19.76 21.04 23.35
CA SER A 96 21.00 20.50 22.79
C SER A 96 21.23 20.87 21.31
N LYS A 97 20.18 21.30 20.58
CA LYS A 97 20.14 21.44 19.11
C LYS A 97 20.51 20.15 18.35
N LYS A 98 20.53 18.99 19.04
CA LYS A 98 20.87 17.68 18.47
C LYS A 98 19.66 16.75 18.33
N VAL A 99 18.44 17.23 18.57
CA VAL A 99 17.21 16.41 18.54
C VAL A 99 17.03 15.70 17.20
N THR A 100 17.18 16.40 16.07
CA THR A 100 17.02 15.81 14.73
C THR A 100 18.05 14.71 14.47
N TYR A 101 19.33 14.97 14.78
CA TYR A 101 20.40 13.99 14.66
C TYR A 101 20.11 12.74 15.49
N ALA A 102 19.74 12.93 16.78
CA ALA A 102 19.44 11.83 17.67
C ALA A 102 18.21 11.04 17.22
N LYS A 103 17.16 11.73 16.77
CA LYS A 103 15.95 11.13 16.19
C LYS A 103 16.29 10.20 15.03
N ASP A 104 17.05 10.69 14.05
CA ASP A 104 17.37 9.90 12.86
C ASP A 104 18.22 8.67 13.21
N LYS A 105 19.20 8.84 14.11
CA LYS A 105 20.05 7.73 14.58
C LYS A 105 19.28 6.69 15.39
N LEU A 106 18.32 7.11 16.22
CA LEU A 106 17.46 6.20 16.97
C LEU A 106 16.55 5.39 16.04
N LYS A 107 15.96 6.03 15.03
CA LYS A 107 15.12 5.35 14.02
C LYS A 107 15.93 4.33 13.21
N GLU A 108 17.09 4.74 12.70
CA GLU A 108 18.00 3.90 11.91
C GLU A 108 18.42 2.64 12.67
N ARG A 109 18.64 2.76 13.98
CA ARG A 109 19.20 1.68 14.81
C ARG A 109 18.16 0.85 15.54
N TYR A 110 16.89 1.24 15.53
CA TYR A 110 15.81 0.64 16.33
C TYR A 110 15.72 -0.89 16.18
N ALA A 111 15.65 -1.37 14.94
CA ALA A 111 15.49 -2.79 14.62
C ALA A 111 16.66 -3.67 15.11
N HIS A 112 17.82 -3.07 15.34
CA HIS A 112 19.04 -3.76 15.77
C HIS A 112 19.29 -3.64 17.28
N GLN A 113 18.35 -3.10 18.05
CA GLN A 113 18.47 -3.01 19.50
C GLN A 113 17.81 -4.19 20.21
N SER A 114 18.26 -4.48 21.43
CA SER A 114 17.56 -5.42 22.30
C SER A 114 16.15 -4.92 22.61
N HIS A 115 15.23 -5.83 22.89
CA HIS A 115 13.83 -5.52 23.20
C HIS A 115 13.68 -4.48 24.33
N ALA A 116 14.46 -4.63 25.41
CA ALA A 116 14.47 -3.68 26.52
C ALA A 116 14.91 -2.26 26.10
N THR A 117 15.81 -2.16 25.12
CA THR A 117 16.25 -0.88 24.57
C THR A 117 15.24 -0.32 23.58
N GLN A 118 14.64 -1.15 22.73
CA GLN A 118 13.54 -0.78 21.85
C GLN A 118 12.40 -0.13 22.64
N ARG A 119 12.01 -0.73 23.78
CA ARG A 119 11.01 -0.14 24.69
C ARG A 119 11.36 1.29 25.11
N LYS A 120 12.60 1.52 25.55
CA LYS A 120 13.06 2.85 25.97
C LYS A 120 13.04 3.86 24.82
N ILE A 121 13.35 3.42 23.59
CA ILE A 121 13.27 4.26 22.41
C ILE A 121 11.81 4.65 22.16
N ILE A 122 10.89 3.68 22.08
CA ILE A 122 9.46 3.94 21.84
C ILE A 122 8.89 4.85 22.93
N ASP A 123 9.19 4.58 24.20
CA ASP A 123 8.80 5.42 25.32
C ASP A 123 9.21 6.88 25.11
N ALA A 124 10.46 7.12 24.69
CA ALA A 124 10.96 8.46 24.41
C ALA A 124 10.22 9.14 23.23
N PHE A 125 9.95 8.39 22.15
CA PHE A 125 9.20 8.93 21.00
C PHE A 125 7.74 9.24 21.33
N LEU A 126 7.11 8.46 22.21
CA LEU A 126 5.75 8.73 22.70
C LEU A 126 5.64 10.03 23.50
N ASP A 127 6.73 10.47 24.15
CA ASP A 127 6.81 11.78 24.82
C ASP A 127 7.13 12.95 23.86
N GLY A 128 7.39 12.63 22.58
CA GLY A 128 7.83 13.59 21.57
C GLY A 128 6.71 14.44 20.98
N ALA A 129 7.00 15.09 19.85
CA ALA A 129 5.99 15.81 19.07
C ALA A 129 5.08 14.83 18.30
N MET A 130 3.98 15.32 17.74
CA MET A 130 3.01 14.52 16.97
C MET A 130 3.68 13.64 15.89
N SER A 131 4.70 14.14 15.19
CA SER A 131 5.41 13.37 14.16
C SER A 131 6.31 12.25 14.73
N ASP A 132 6.79 12.41 15.96
CA ASP A 132 7.56 11.39 16.68
C ASP A 132 6.63 10.31 17.21
N ARG A 133 5.50 10.71 17.80
CA ARG A 133 4.44 9.80 18.24
C ARG A 133 3.88 8.99 17.08
N LYS A 134 3.60 9.62 15.94
CA LYS A 134 3.16 8.92 14.72
C LYS A 134 4.13 7.79 14.31
N TRP A 135 5.43 8.03 14.41
CA TRP A 135 6.42 6.98 14.14
C TRP A 135 6.33 5.86 15.18
N ALA A 136 6.26 6.18 16.48
CA ALA A 136 6.10 5.18 17.53
C ALA A 136 4.81 4.36 17.38
N TYR A 137 3.67 4.99 17.08
CA TYR A 137 2.42 4.28 16.83
C TYR A 137 2.51 3.34 15.64
N ASN A 138 3.16 3.73 14.55
CA ASN A 138 3.36 2.84 13.41
C ASN A 138 4.16 1.59 13.79
N ILE A 139 5.18 1.73 14.64
CA ILE A 139 5.92 0.58 15.17
C ILE A 139 5.03 -0.28 16.06
N LEU A 140 4.29 0.32 16.99
CA LEU A 140 3.38 -0.38 17.91
C LEU A 140 2.20 -1.05 17.21
N TYR A 141 1.77 -0.54 16.06
CA TYR A 141 0.74 -1.14 15.25
C TYR A 141 1.15 -2.54 14.75
N GLY A 142 2.43 -2.72 14.37
CA GLY A 142 2.99 -4.00 13.95
C GLY A 142 3.52 -4.85 15.10
N ASN A 143 4.17 -4.21 16.09
CA ASN A 143 4.89 -4.86 17.18
C ASN A 143 4.35 -4.37 18.53
N TRP A 144 3.16 -4.85 18.91
CA TRP A 144 2.51 -4.41 20.15
C TRP A 144 3.23 -4.93 21.39
N ASP A 145 3.30 -4.07 22.40
CA ASP A 145 3.81 -4.42 23.71
C ASP A 145 2.88 -3.84 24.78
N SER A 146 2.31 -4.73 25.59
CA SER A 146 1.35 -4.38 26.66
C SER A 146 1.92 -3.41 27.70
N HIS A 147 3.25 -3.29 27.79
CA HIS A 147 3.91 -2.27 28.60
C HIS A 147 3.46 -0.84 28.26
N PHE A 148 3.02 -0.58 27.03
CA PHE A 148 2.58 0.74 26.58
C PHE A 148 1.09 1.01 26.77
N THR A 149 0.31 0.07 27.31
CA THR A 149 -1.16 0.18 27.44
C THR A 149 -1.58 1.50 28.09
N ASP A 150 -1.12 1.74 29.32
CA ASP A 150 -1.50 2.95 30.08
C ASP A 150 -1.02 4.23 29.41
N LYS A 151 0.14 4.19 28.76
CA LYS A 151 0.71 5.36 28.07
C LYS A 151 -0.09 5.71 26.82
N ILE A 152 -0.52 4.70 26.06
CA ILE A 152 -1.35 4.88 24.87
C ILE A 152 -2.73 5.38 25.25
N ASP A 153 -3.35 4.84 26.31
CA ASP A 153 -4.61 5.35 26.85
C ASP A 153 -4.47 6.81 27.28
N ALA A 154 -3.47 7.14 28.11
CA ALA A 154 -3.25 8.52 28.54
C ALA A 154 -3.03 9.51 27.38
N LEU A 155 -2.30 9.09 26.33
CA LEU A 155 -2.12 9.89 25.12
C LEU A 155 -3.43 10.07 24.35
N TRP A 156 -4.23 9.01 24.24
CA TRP A 156 -5.54 9.05 23.60
C TRP A 156 -6.52 9.99 24.32
N GLN A 157 -6.63 9.89 25.65
CA GLN A 157 -7.48 10.77 26.45
C GLN A 157 -7.05 12.24 26.35
N LYS A 158 -5.73 12.49 26.27
CA LYS A 158 -5.18 13.84 26.18
C LYS A 158 -5.37 14.46 24.79
N GLN A 159 -5.10 13.69 23.75
CA GLN A 159 -5.15 14.15 22.36
C GLN A 159 -5.46 12.97 21.42
N PRO A 160 -6.72 12.82 20.99
CA PRO A 160 -7.15 11.78 20.06
C PRO A 160 -6.46 11.87 18.68
N GLU A 161 -5.32 11.20 18.51
CA GLU A 161 -4.59 11.15 17.24
C GLU A 161 -4.99 9.90 16.42
N GLU A 162 -5.21 10.04 15.11
CA GLU A 162 -5.65 8.93 14.25
C GLU A 162 -4.69 7.73 14.26
N ALA A 163 -3.38 7.98 14.28
CA ALA A 163 -2.39 6.90 14.37
C ALA A 163 -2.44 6.17 15.73
N CYS A 164 -2.73 6.88 16.83
CA CYS A 164 -2.96 6.28 18.15
C CYS A 164 -4.24 5.43 18.13
N ARG A 165 -5.30 5.96 17.53
CA ARG A 165 -6.58 5.29 17.37
C ARG A 165 -6.44 3.92 16.70
N ARG A 166 -5.68 3.83 15.61
CA ARG A 166 -5.41 2.56 14.92
C ARG A 166 -4.73 1.52 15.82
N VAL A 167 -3.79 1.95 16.67
CA VAL A 167 -3.14 1.07 17.65
C VAL A 167 -4.15 0.57 18.68
N ILE A 168 -4.99 1.47 19.20
CA ILE A 168 -6.02 1.13 20.19
C ILE A 168 -7.00 0.11 19.65
N VAL A 169 -7.58 0.39 18.47
CA VAL A 169 -8.59 -0.49 17.85
C VAL A 169 -8.02 -1.87 17.56
N LYS A 170 -6.73 -1.97 17.20
CA LYS A 170 -6.09 -3.25 16.92
C LYS A 170 -5.75 -4.05 18.17
N HIS A 171 -5.31 -3.39 19.25
CA HIS A 171 -4.61 -4.08 20.35
C HIS A 171 -5.26 -3.98 21.74
N MET A 172 -6.01 -2.92 22.06
CA MET A 172 -6.64 -2.78 23.39
C MET A 172 -7.76 -3.79 23.59
N SER A 173 -8.17 -4.16 24.81
CA SER A 173 -9.22 -5.19 24.98
C SER A 173 -10.58 -4.77 24.39
N GLU A 174 -11.48 -5.74 24.13
CA GLU A 174 -12.84 -5.43 23.67
C GLU A 174 -13.59 -4.59 24.71
N GLU A 175 -13.44 -4.88 26.00
CA GLU A 175 -14.04 -4.12 27.09
C GLU A 175 -13.62 -2.65 27.05
N TYR A 176 -12.34 -2.38 26.78
CA TYR A 176 -11.83 -1.03 26.61
C TYR A 176 -12.50 -0.33 25.42
N LEU A 177 -12.64 -1.01 24.28
CA LEU A 177 -13.31 -0.46 23.10
C LEU A 177 -14.80 -0.18 23.36
N LEU A 178 -15.47 -1.05 24.11
CA LEU A 178 -16.87 -0.90 24.51
C LEU A 178 -17.07 0.31 25.45
N GLN A 179 -16.17 0.50 26.42
CA GLN A 179 -16.21 1.65 27.34
C GLN A 179 -16.05 2.99 26.62
N HIS A 180 -15.35 3.01 25.49
CA HIS A 180 -15.06 4.22 24.71
C HIS A 180 -15.88 4.34 23.43
N GLN A 181 -17.03 3.65 23.33
CA GLN A 181 -17.85 3.61 22.11
C GLN A 181 -18.20 4.98 21.53
N GLU A 182 -18.56 5.94 22.39
CA GLU A 182 -18.93 7.30 21.97
C GLU A 182 -17.75 8.05 21.32
N ALA A 183 -16.51 7.77 21.74
CA ALA A 183 -15.32 8.40 21.17
C ALA A 183 -15.05 7.95 19.73
N TRP A 184 -15.63 6.82 19.31
CA TRP A 184 -15.60 6.38 17.92
C TRP A 184 -16.64 7.14 17.07
N LYS A 185 -17.73 7.64 17.68
CA LYS A 185 -18.85 8.31 16.97
C LYS A 185 -18.50 9.67 16.40
N THR A 186 -17.62 10.42 17.05
CA THR A 186 -17.35 11.83 16.75
C THR A 186 -16.31 12.06 15.64
N SER A 187 -15.76 11.01 15.05
CA SER A 187 -14.70 11.14 14.04
C SER A 187 -15.25 11.23 12.61
N TYR A 188 -16.07 12.23 12.32
CA TYR A 188 -16.33 12.58 10.93
C TYR A 188 -15.19 13.44 10.40
N SER A 189 -14.48 12.94 9.39
CA SER A 189 -13.79 13.86 8.48
C SER A 189 -14.87 14.35 7.51
N ASP A 190 -15.05 15.67 7.37
CA ASP A 190 -16.01 16.29 6.44
C ASP A 190 -15.75 15.96 4.96
N SER A 191 -14.70 15.17 4.65
CA SER A 191 -14.55 14.64 3.31
C SER A 191 -15.44 13.40 3.16
N PHE A 192 -16.36 13.47 2.21
CA PHE A 192 -17.21 12.38 1.68
C PHE A 192 -16.47 11.08 1.30
N ARG A 193 -15.14 11.03 1.52
CA ARG A 193 -14.20 9.98 1.09
C ARG A 193 -13.52 9.24 2.23
N SER A 194 -13.74 9.61 3.49
CA SER A 194 -13.15 8.91 4.61
C SER A 194 -14.10 8.94 5.82
N SER A 195 -14.95 7.91 5.91
CA SER A 195 -15.35 7.42 7.24
C SER A 195 -14.09 7.18 8.05
N SER A 196 -14.13 7.42 9.37
CA SER A 196 -12.96 7.12 10.20
C SER A 196 -12.60 5.66 9.99
N ALA A 197 -11.45 5.40 9.34
CA ALA A 197 -10.99 4.03 9.06
C ALA A 197 -11.05 3.16 10.33
N ALA A 198 -10.86 3.79 11.49
CA ALA A 198 -11.03 3.18 12.80
C ALA A 198 -12.41 2.56 13.08
N TYR A 199 -13.54 3.19 12.72
CA TYR A 199 -14.86 2.67 13.08
C TYR A 199 -15.16 1.34 12.36
N LYS A 200 -14.79 1.22 11.09
CA LYS A 200 -14.82 -0.07 10.38
C LYS A 200 -14.09 -1.16 11.16
N TYR A 201 -12.87 -0.89 11.61
CA TYR A 201 -12.07 -1.87 12.36
C TYR A 201 -12.67 -2.20 13.74
N VAL A 202 -13.31 -1.23 14.39
CA VAL A 202 -14.09 -1.48 15.62
C VAL A 202 -15.26 -2.42 15.30
N CYS A 203 -15.99 -2.19 14.21
CA CYS A 203 -17.10 -3.05 13.80
C CYS A 203 -16.64 -4.48 13.55
N ILE A 204 -15.59 -4.67 12.75
CA ILE A 204 -15.02 -6.00 12.46
C ILE A 204 -14.65 -6.72 13.76
N ARG A 205 -14.02 -6.00 14.69
CA ARG A 205 -13.51 -6.59 15.92
C ARG A 205 -14.62 -6.95 16.91
N LEU A 206 -15.62 -6.08 17.05
CA LEU A 206 -16.70 -6.25 18.02
C LEU A 206 -17.95 -6.91 17.44
N ALA A 207 -17.96 -7.33 16.17
CA ALA A 207 -19.16 -7.86 15.51
C ALA A 207 -19.80 -9.07 16.19
N LYS A 208 -18.98 -9.89 16.87
CA LYS A 208 -19.46 -11.07 17.62
C LYS A 208 -19.86 -10.75 19.06
N ASN A 209 -19.61 -9.53 19.52
CA ASN A 209 -19.86 -9.12 20.89
C ASN A 209 -21.33 -8.64 21.02
N PRO A 210 -22.17 -9.29 21.83
CA PRO A 210 -23.60 -8.96 21.92
C PRO A 210 -23.88 -7.59 22.55
N ALA A 211 -22.89 -6.99 23.24
CA ALA A 211 -23.00 -5.65 23.80
C ALA A 211 -22.68 -4.54 22.78
N PHE A 212 -22.33 -4.90 21.54
CA PHE A 212 -22.02 -3.98 20.47
C PHE A 212 -23.03 -4.12 19.33
N THR A 213 -23.55 -2.99 18.87
CA THR A 213 -24.41 -2.94 17.67
C THR A 213 -23.70 -2.09 16.62
N ILE A 214 -23.57 -2.64 15.42
CA ILE A 214 -22.99 -1.92 14.29
C ILE A 214 -23.99 -0.86 13.84
N ASP A 215 -23.54 0.38 13.80
CA ASP A 215 -24.27 1.51 13.24
C ASP A 215 -23.84 1.67 11.78
N TYR A 216 -24.60 1.05 10.88
CA TYR A 216 -24.28 0.97 9.47
C TYR A 216 -24.28 2.34 8.78
N ASP A 217 -25.05 3.31 9.28
CA ASP A 217 -25.13 4.67 8.74
C ASP A 217 -23.81 5.45 8.89
N ARG A 218 -22.91 4.96 9.73
CA ARG A 218 -21.58 5.55 9.96
C ARG A 218 -20.48 4.96 9.08
N LEU A 219 -20.77 3.89 8.36
CA LEU A 219 -19.83 3.29 7.42
C LEU A 219 -20.02 3.95 6.05
N CYS A 220 -18.92 4.31 5.39
CA CYS A 220 -19.02 4.57 3.96
C CYS A 220 -19.31 3.25 3.23
N GLU A 221 -19.78 3.33 1.99
CA GLU A 221 -20.24 2.14 1.26
C GLU A 221 -19.14 1.06 1.15
N GLY A 222 -17.90 1.44 0.85
CA GLY A 222 -16.77 0.51 0.82
C GLY A 222 -16.46 -0.12 2.18
N ASP A 223 -16.54 0.66 3.26
CA ASP A 223 -16.34 0.15 4.62
C ASP A 223 -17.47 -0.79 5.03
N TYR A 224 -18.71 -0.51 4.63
CA TYR A 224 -19.86 -1.38 4.85
C TYR A 224 -19.60 -2.77 4.26
N TYR A 225 -19.23 -2.85 2.98
CA TYR A 225 -18.96 -4.13 2.32
C TYR A 225 -17.83 -4.91 2.99
N GLU A 226 -16.74 -4.24 3.39
CA GLU A 226 -15.63 -4.89 4.08
C GLU A 226 -16.04 -5.40 5.48
N VAL A 227 -16.85 -4.64 6.23
CA VAL A 227 -17.42 -5.09 7.51
C VAL A 227 -18.30 -6.31 7.27
N MET A 228 -19.23 -6.27 6.32
CA MET A 228 -20.12 -7.39 6.03
C MET A 228 -19.33 -8.65 5.67
N ALA A 229 -18.34 -8.52 4.79
CA ALA A 229 -17.48 -9.63 4.39
C ALA A 229 -16.71 -10.26 5.56
N LYS A 230 -16.08 -9.44 6.41
CA LYS A 230 -15.24 -9.94 7.52
C LYS A 230 -16.05 -10.44 8.72
N THR A 231 -17.31 -10.06 8.82
CA THR A 231 -18.19 -10.44 9.94
C THR A 231 -19.16 -11.57 9.60
N GLY A 232 -19.13 -12.06 8.35
CA GLY A 232 -20.05 -13.09 7.86
C GLY A 232 -21.47 -12.56 7.60
N GLY A 233 -21.60 -11.24 7.45
CA GLY A 233 -22.85 -10.61 7.03
C GLY A 233 -23.21 -10.96 5.59
N LYS A 234 -24.47 -10.71 5.22
CA LYS A 234 -24.96 -10.87 3.85
C LYS A 234 -25.27 -9.51 3.25
N VAL A 235 -24.92 -9.35 1.98
CA VAL A 235 -25.29 -8.17 1.19
C VAL A 235 -26.25 -8.58 0.07
N PRO A 236 -27.16 -7.71 -0.35
CA PRO A 236 -28.05 -8.03 -1.47
C PRO A 236 -27.26 -8.37 -2.75
N PRO A 237 -27.74 -9.32 -3.56
CA PRO A 237 -27.12 -9.63 -4.84
C PRO A 237 -26.97 -8.37 -5.71
N GLY A 238 -25.80 -8.18 -6.31
CA GLY A 238 -25.52 -7.03 -7.17
C GLY A 238 -25.10 -5.73 -6.46
N ASP A 239 -25.39 -5.53 -5.17
CA ASP A 239 -25.10 -4.26 -4.50
C ASP A 239 -23.61 -3.91 -4.52
N ILE A 240 -22.77 -4.84 -4.07
CA ILE A 240 -21.31 -4.66 -4.06
C ILE A 240 -20.72 -4.54 -5.48
N LEU A 241 -21.33 -5.21 -6.46
CA LEU A 241 -20.92 -5.12 -7.86
C LEU A 241 -21.27 -3.74 -8.44
N GLY A 242 -22.43 -3.19 -8.06
CA GLY A 242 -22.81 -1.82 -8.38
C GLY A 242 -21.88 -0.80 -7.75
N TYR A 243 -21.50 -1.00 -6.50
CA TYR A 243 -20.48 -0.18 -5.85
C TYR A 243 -19.14 -0.24 -6.57
N LEU A 244 -18.70 -1.43 -6.99
CA LEU A 244 -17.47 -1.61 -7.76
C LEU A 244 -17.51 -0.81 -9.08
N PHE A 245 -18.60 -0.92 -9.84
CA PHE A 245 -18.75 -0.18 -11.10
C PHE A 245 -18.90 1.33 -10.89
N ARG A 246 -19.58 1.80 -9.83
CA ARG A 246 -19.61 3.23 -9.46
C ARG A 246 -18.23 3.75 -9.14
N THR A 247 -17.45 3.00 -8.36
CA THR A 247 -16.06 3.34 -8.03
C THR A 247 -15.23 3.50 -9.30
N ILE A 248 -15.35 2.55 -10.25
CA ILE A 248 -14.70 2.63 -11.57
C ILE A 248 -15.16 3.85 -12.38
N ALA A 249 -16.46 4.18 -12.35
CA ALA A 249 -17.02 5.34 -13.03
C ALA A 249 -16.43 6.66 -12.53
N GLU A 250 -16.42 6.83 -11.20
CA GLU A 250 -15.89 8.01 -10.53
C GLU A 250 -14.42 8.23 -10.88
N TYR A 251 -13.66 7.14 -10.90
CA TYR A 251 -12.26 7.19 -11.26
C TYR A 251 -12.01 7.57 -12.72
N ALA A 252 -12.77 6.98 -13.65
CA ALA A 252 -12.70 7.35 -15.06
C ALA A 252 -13.00 8.85 -15.28
N LYS A 253 -13.89 9.43 -14.46
CA LYS A 253 -14.23 10.86 -14.49
C LYS A 253 -13.13 11.74 -13.89
N GLU A 254 -12.50 11.34 -12.79
CA GLU A 254 -11.40 12.12 -12.17
C GLU A 254 -10.22 12.28 -13.13
N MET A 255 -9.90 11.25 -13.91
CA MET A 255 -8.82 11.27 -14.87
C MET A 255 -9.05 12.24 -16.05
N GLU A 256 -10.31 12.62 -16.34
CA GLU A 256 -10.61 13.65 -17.35
C GLU A 256 -10.18 15.06 -16.89
N SER A 257 -10.12 15.28 -15.58
CA SER A 257 -9.78 16.58 -14.99
C SER A 257 -8.28 16.90 -15.04
N GLY A 258 -7.46 15.97 -15.52
CA GLY A 258 -6.05 16.19 -15.85
C GLY A 258 -5.08 16.05 -14.68
N ASP A 259 -5.50 15.43 -13.57
CA ASP A 259 -4.57 15.14 -12.47
C ASP A 259 -3.62 14.00 -12.88
N PRO A 260 -2.30 14.22 -12.86
CA PRO A 260 -1.32 13.25 -13.34
C PRO A 260 -1.15 12.10 -12.34
N LEU A 261 -1.32 10.86 -12.81
CA LEU A 261 -0.95 9.66 -12.07
C LEU A 261 0.04 8.82 -12.88
N ASP A 262 1.29 8.81 -12.45
CA ASP A 262 2.40 8.06 -13.05
C ASP A 262 2.41 6.55 -12.69
N THR A 263 1.51 6.08 -11.83
CA THR A 263 1.61 4.75 -11.22
C THR A 263 0.65 3.68 -11.75
N LEU A 264 -0.12 3.95 -12.82
CA LEU A 264 -1.24 3.08 -13.26
C LEU A 264 -0.89 1.90 -14.15
N PHE A 265 0.30 1.83 -14.74
CA PHE A 265 0.60 0.91 -15.84
C PHE A 265 1.58 -0.22 -15.50
N ASN A 266 1.88 -0.45 -14.22
CA ASN A 266 2.49 -1.72 -13.85
C ASN A 266 1.39 -2.78 -13.81
N ASP A 267 1.42 -3.69 -14.79
CA ASP A 267 0.52 -4.85 -14.91
C ASP A 267 0.53 -5.75 -13.65
N ASP A 268 1.47 -5.54 -12.71
CA ASP A 268 1.68 -6.29 -11.47
C ASP A 268 0.97 -5.72 -10.21
N ILE A 269 0.21 -4.61 -10.32
CA ILE A 269 -0.40 -3.92 -9.14
C ILE A 269 -1.48 -4.76 -8.43
N PHE A 270 -1.91 -5.88 -9.01
CA PHE A 270 -2.83 -6.81 -8.34
C PHE A 270 -2.16 -7.69 -7.27
N LEU A 271 -0.83 -7.73 -7.18
CA LEU A 271 -0.11 -8.77 -6.42
C LEU A 271 0.76 -8.29 -5.24
N ASN A 272 0.85 -6.99 -4.96
CA ASN A 272 1.57 -6.55 -3.76
C ASN A 272 0.61 -6.46 -2.57
N ASP A 273 0.86 -7.31 -1.56
CA ASP A 273 0.13 -7.44 -0.29
C ASP A 273 0.08 -6.16 0.59
N GLU A 274 0.58 -5.03 0.09
CA GLU A 274 0.48 -3.74 0.76
C GLU A 274 -0.30 -2.71 -0.08
N PRO A 275 -1.35 -2.07 0.50
CA PRO A 275 -2.17 -1.06 -0.16
C PRO A 275 -1.39 0.26 -0.25
N HIS A 276 -0.40 0.30 -1.15
CA HIS A 276 0.43 1.46 -1.43
C HIS A 276 0.23 2.02 -2.84
N GLY A 277 -0.70 1.46 -3.61
CA GLY A 277 -1.24 2.09 -4.82
C GLY A 277 -2.11 3.30 -4.49
N THR A 278 -2.41 4.09 -5.51
CA THR A 278 -3.43 5.14 -5.44
C THR A 278 -4.70 4.62 -4.75
N ASP A 279 -5.37 5.47 -3.96
CA ASP A 279 -6.56 5.12 -3.15
C ASP A 279 -7.59 4.28 -3.96
N PHE A 280 -7.69 4.54 -5.26
CA PHE A 280 -8.57 3.81 -6.18
C PHE A 280 -8.28 2.30 -6.33
N HIS A 281 -7.04 1.89 -6.63
CA HIS A 281 -6.74 0.46 -6.80
C HIS A 281 -6.97 -0.31 -5.50
N SER A 282 -6.60 0.31 -4.38
CA SER A 282 -6.85 -0.22 -3.05
C SER A 282 -8.35 -0.44 -2.82
N ARG A 283 -9.23 0.45 -3.30
CA ARG A 283 -10.69 0.30 -3.20
C ARG A 283 -11.24 -0.81 -4.09
N ILE A 284 -10.81 -0.91 -5.36
CA ILE A 284 -11.22 -2.01 -6.24
C ILE A 284 -10.80 -3.36 -5.63
N ASN A 285 -9.54 -3.48 -5.23
CA ASN A 285 -9.01 -4.71 -4.67
C ASN A 285 -9.70 -5.06 -3.35
N ALA A 286 -9.94 -4.08 -2.47
CA ALA A 286 -10.71 -4.31 -1.24
C ALA A 286 -12.15 -4.75 -1.52
N THR A 287 -12.78 -4.22 -2.55
CA THR A 287 -14.15 -4.61 -2.96
C THR A 287 -14.15 -6.05 -3.49
N LEU A 288 -13.25 -6.38 -4.41
CA LEU A 288 -13.11 -7.74 -4.95
C LEU A 288 -12.76 -8.76 -3.86
N TYR A 289 -11.87 -8.39 -2.92
CA TYR A 289 -11.56 -9.20 -1.75
C TYR A 289 -12.80 -9.44 -0.87
N SER A 290 -13.61 -8.40 -0.66
CA SER A 290 -14.86 -8.52 0.10
C SER A 290 -15.88 -9.42 -0.61
N MET A 291 -16.00 -9.33 -1.94
CA MET A 291 -16.83 -10.23 -2.76
C MET A 291 -16.36 -11.69 -2.62
N ALA A 292 -15.04 -11.92 -2.65
CA ALA A 292 -14.47 -13.27 -2.52
C ALA A 292 -14.75 -13.88 -1.14
N LEU A 293 -14.55 -13.11 -0.06
CA LEU A 293 -14.90 -13.55 1.30
C LEU A 293 -16.38 -13.87 1.47
N MET A 294 -17.26 -13.17 0.75
CA MET A 294 -18.71 -13.41 0.75
C MET A 294 -19.16 -14.50 -0.26
N LYS A 295 -18.21 -15.15 -0.96
CA LYS A 295 -18.47 -16.19 -1.97
C LYS A 295 -19.37 -15.72 -3.12
N MET A 296 -19.19 -14.47 -3.56
CA MET A 296 -19.95 -13.85 -4.66
C MET A 296 -19.33 -14.17 -6.03
N GLU A 297 -19.21 -15.46 -6.32
CA GLU A 297 -18.52 -15.96 -7.51
C GLU A 297 -19.12 -15.38 -8.79
N ASN A 298 -20.45 -15.44 -8.95
CA ASN A 298 -21.12 -15.01 -10.17
C ASN A 298 -20.86 -13.53 -10.50
N GLU A 299 -20.87 -12.67 -9.48
CA GLU A 299 -20.59 -11.24 -9.59
C GLU A 299 -19.12 -10.98 -9.95
N MET A 300 -18.20 -11.72 -9.35
CA MET A 300 -16.78 -11.63 -9.67
C MET A 300 -16.50 -12.10 -11.09
N ILE A 301 -17.09 -13.22 -11.50
CA ILE A 301 -17.03 -13.76 -12.86
C ILE A 301 -17.53 -12.72 -13.86
N TYR A 302 -18.67 -12.09 -13.56
CA TYR A 302 -19.23 -11.03 -14.38
C TYR A 302 -18.24 -9.85 -14.54
N TYR A 303 -17.68 -9.37 -13.43
CA TYR A 303 -16.68 -8.31 -13.44
C TYR A 303 -15.44 -8.69 -14.26
N PHE A 304 -14.87 -9.88 -14.07
CA PHE A 304 -13.67 -10.29 -14.81
C PHE A 304 -13.94 -10.46 -16.31
N ASN A 305 -15.11 -10.97 -16.69
CA ASN A 305 -15.52 -11.04 -18.10
C ASN A 305 -15.62 -9.64 -18.72
N TRP A 306 -16.23 -8.69 -18.00
CA TRP A 306 -16.28 -7.29 -18.43
C TRP A 306 -14.86 -6.67 -18.54
N HIS A 307 -14.03 -6.87 -17.53
CA HIS A 307 -12.66 -6.34 -17.49
C HIS A 307 -11.80 -6.90 -18.62
N ASN A 308 -11.96 -8.18 -18.95
CA ASN A 308 -11.26 -8.82 -20.08
C ASN A 308 -11.69 -8.24 -21.43
N LYS A 309 -12.98 -7.90 -21.61
CA LYS A 309 -13.46 -7.18 -22.80
C LYS A 309 -12.81 -5.79 -22.90
N VAL A 310 -12.77 -5.04 -21.79
CA VAL A 310 -12.10 -3.73 -21.69
C VAL A 310 -10.62 -3.86 -22.06
N LYS A 311 -9.89 -4.83 -21.50
CA LYS A 311 -8.48 -5.09 -21.82
C LYS A 311 -8.27 -5.44 -23.29
N ALA A 312 -9.10 -6.31 -23.85
CA ALA A 312 -8.99 -6.72 -25.25
C ALA A 312 -9.20 -5.54 -26.21
N GLU A 313 -10.19 -4.70 -25.93
CA GLU A 313 -10.46 -3.50 -26.71
C GLU A 313 -9.37 -2.44 -26.55
N PHE A 314 -8.90 -2.19 -25.33
CA PHE A 314 -7.75 -1.33 -25.08
C PHE A 314 -6.52 -1.77 -25.88
N ARG A 315 -6.16 -3.07 -25.85
CA ARG A 315 -5.02 -3.62 -26.61
C ARG A 315 -5.19 -3.42 -28.11
N LYS A 316 -6.42 -3.54 -28.63
CA LYS A 316 -6.73 -3.29 -30.05
C LYS A 316 -6.57 -1.82 -30.40
N THR A 317 -7.09 -0.91 -29.59
CA THR A 317 -7.10 0.54 -29.86
C THR A 317 -5.75 1.20 -29.61
N ALA A 318 -4.99 0.75 -28.60
CA ALA A 318 -3.70 1.30 -28.22
C ALA A 318 -2.50 0.59 -28.90
N LYS A 319 -2.73 -0.29 -29.89
CA LYS A 319 -1.70 -1.16 -30.50
C LYS A 319 -0.46 -0.40 -30.99
N GLU A 320 -0.67 0.79 -31.56
CA GLU A 320 0.38 1.60 -32.19
C GLU A 320 0.74 2.84 -31.37
N VAL A 321 0.11 3.02 -30.20
CA VAL A 321 0.30 4.19 -29.35
C VAL A 321 1.42 3.92 -28.37
N THR A 322 2.53 4.65 -28.52
CA THR A 322 3.71 4.51 -27.64
C THR A 322 3.71 5.50 -26.48
N GLU A 323 3.03 6.64 -26.63
CA GLU A 323 2.95 7.69 -25.60
C GLU A 323 2.05 7.25 -24.44
N LEU A 324 2.59 7.27 -23.22
CA LEU A 324 1.90 6.80 -22.01
C LEU A 324 0.59 7.56 -21.73
N GLU A 325 0.59 8.88 -21.88
CA GLU A 325 -0.59 9.73 -21.64
C GLU A 325 -1.71 9.45 -22.63
N GLN A 326 -1.36 9.20 -23.89
CA GLN A 326 -2.35 8.82 -24.90
C GLN A 326 -2.91 7.41 -24.63
N ARG A 327 -2.07 6.46 -24.19
CA ARG A 327 -2.53 5.13 -23.76
C ARG A 327 -3.47 5.20 -22.55
N LYS A 328 -3.14 6.02 -21.54
CA LYS A 328 -4.02 6.32 -20.39
C LYS A 328 -5.40 6.75 -20.86
N ARG A 329 -5.46 7.78 -21.72
CA ARG A 329 -6.74 8.29 -22.26
C ARG A 329 -7.54 7.22 -22.99
N ILE A 330 -6.91 6.45 -23.87
CA ILE A 330 -7.56 5.36 -24.61
C ILE A 330 -8.14 4.32 -23.63
N TYR A 331 -7.41 3.96 -22.58
CA TYR A 331 -7.91 2.99 -21.58
C TYR A 331 -9.18 3.50 -20.89
N PHE A 332 -9.19 4.76 -20.45
CA PHE A 332 -10.38 5.37 -19.82
C PHE A 332 -11.53 5.54 -20.79
N ASP A 333 -11.27 5.86 -22.06
CA ASP A 333 -12.30 5.94 -23.09
C ASP A 333 -12.98 4.58 -23.31
N VAL A 334 -12.20 3.49 -23.34
CA VAL A 334 -12.74 2.13 -23.43
C VAL A 334 -13.57 1.78 -22.19
N ILE A 335 -13.09 2.09 -20.99
CA ILE A 335 -13.88 1.91 -19.76
C ILE A 335 -15.21 2.65 -19.87
N ARG A 336 -15.20 3.94 -20.25
CA ARG A 336 -16.41 4.78 -20.35
C ARG A 336 -17.41 4.22 -21.36
N GLN A 337 -16.94 3.71 -22.50
CA GLN A 337 -17.78 3.11 -23.52
C GLN A 337 -18.41 1.78 -23.05
N ARG A 338 -17.68 0.99 -22.26
CA ARG A 338 -18.11 -0.33 -21.78
C ARG A 338 -18.87 -0.32 -20.47
N LEU A 339 -18.77 0.74 -19.68
CA LEU A 339 -19.39 0.81 -18.37
C LEU A 339 -20.93 0.78 -18.42
N PRO A 340 -21.61 1.46 -19.36
CA PRO A 340 -23.07 1.33 -19.51
C PRO A 340 -23.53 -0.11 -19.81
N GLU A 341 -22.76 -0.89 -20.59
CA GLU A 341 -23.04 -2.32 -20.85
C GLU A 341 -22.99 -3.11 -19.53
N ALA A 342 -22.00 -2.85 -18.67
CA ALA A 342 -21.85 -3.50 -17.37
C ALA A 342 -23.01 -3.16 -16.41
N ILE A 343 -23.38 -1.88 -16.34
CA ILE A 343 -24.45 -1.40 -15.45
C ILE A 343 -25.82 -1.91 -15.92
N ALA A 344 -26.06 -1.96 -17.24
CA ALA A 344 -27.33 -2.44 -17.79
C ALA A 344 -27.43 -3.97 -17.82
N GLY A 345 -26.31 -4.67 -18.00
CA GLY A 345 -26.26 -6.12 -18.18
C GLY A 345 -26.32 -6.92 -16.87
N TYR A 346 -26.15 -6.27 -15.72
CA TYR A 346 -26.42 -6.87 -14.42
C TYR A 346 -27.73 -6.25 -13.89
N PRO A 347 -28.86 -6.97 -13.91
CA PRO A 347 -30.14 -6.40 -13.47
C PRO A 347 -30.06 -6.07 -11.98
N PHE A 348 -29.88 -4.78 -11.67
CA PHE A 348 -30.16 -4.20 -10.35
C PHE A 348 -31.67 -4.26 -10.10
N ASN A 349 -32.20 -5.46 -9.87
CA ASN A 349 -33.62 -5.66 -9.64
C ASN A 349 -33.78 -6.27 -8.24
N GLU A 350 -34.37 -5.50 -7.33
CA GLU A 350 -34.70 -5.86 -5.94
C GLU A 350 -35.57 -7.14 -5.81
N GLN A 351 -35.98 -7.76 -6.93
CA GLN A 351 -36.87 -8.91 -6.99
C GLN A 351 -36.23 -10.20 -7.52
N GLN A 352 -34.95 -10.20 -7.89
CA GLN A 352 -34.24 -11.45 -8.25
C GLN A 352 -33.59 -12.08 -7.02
N LEU A 353 -34.44 -12.59 -6.12
CA LEU A 353 -34.09 -13.63 -5.16
C LEU A 353 -33.63 -14.86 -5.93
N CYS A 354 -32.32 -15.11 -5.95
CA CYS A 354 -31.65 -16.30 -6.49
C CYS A 354 -31.99 -16.62 -7.97
N PRO A 355 -31.01 -16.94 -8.81
CA PRO A 355 -31.29 -17.91 -9.87
C PRO A 355 -31.97 -19.10 -9.17
N LYS A 356 -33.17 -19.49 -9.59
CA LYS A 356 -33.62 -20.85 -9.28
C LYS A 356 -32.48 -21.77 -9.67
N ASP A 357 -32.17 -22.74 -8.82
CA ASP A 357 -31.15 -23.78 -9.04
C ASP A 357 -31.47 -24.60 -10.30
N ASP A 358 -31.40 -23.97 -11.47
CA ASP A 358 -31.50 -24.60 -12.78
C ASP A 358 -30.08 -25.06 -13.12
N GLU A 359 -29.75 -26.25 -12.59
CA GLU A 359 -28.68 -27.18 -13.02
C GLU A 359 -27.40 -26.54 -13.64
N ILE A 360 -26.77 -25.63 -12.92
CA ILE A 360 -25.31 -25.64 -12.90
C ILE A 360 -24.93 -26.79 -11.97
N THR A 361 -24.80 -27.97 -12.56
CA THR A 361 -24.28 -29.12 -11.82
C THR A 361 -22.93 -28.74 -11.22
N GLU A 362 -22.64 -29.25 -10.03
CA GLU A 362 -21.38 -29.04 -9.31
C GLU A 362 -20.15 -29.24 -10.23
N THR A 363 -20.27 -30.15 -11.20
CA THR A 363 -19.30 -30.40 -12.27
C THR A 363 -19.10 -29.22 -13.25
N LYS A 364 -20.17 -28.51 -13.66
CA LYS A 364 -20.06 -27.32 -14.51
C LYS A 364 -19.44 -26.15 -13.76
N ARG A 365 -19.77 -26.00 -12.47
CA ARG A 365 -19.17 -24.99 -11.59
C ARG A 365 -17.69 -25.24 -11.39
N ALA A 366 -17.31 -26.47 -11.02
CA ALA A 366 -15.91 -26.87 -10.82
C ALA A 366 -15.08 -26.66 -12.11
N LYS A 367 -15.57 -27.12 -13.25
CA LYS A 367 -14.87 -26.94 -14.54
C LYS A 367 -14.72 -25.47 -14.93
N PHE A 368 -15.70 -24.64 -14.60
CA PHE A 368 -15.64 -23.22 -14.90
C PHE A 368 -14.68 -22.46 -13.97
N ILE A 369 -14.64 -22.82 -12.68
CA ILE A 369 -13.64 -22.32 -11.72
C ILE A 369 -12.24 -22.72 -12.17
N GLU A 370 -12.04 -23.98 -12.58
CA GLU A 370 -10.79 -24.49 -13.14
C GLU A 370 -10.36 -23.67 -14.38
N GLU A 371 -11.27 -23.45 -15.34
CA GLU A 371 -10.98 -22.62 -16.52
C GLU A 371 -10.67 -21.14 -16.18
N LEU A 372 -11.24 -20.61 -15.10
CA LEU A 372 -10.97 -19.24 -14.62
C LEU A 372 -9.62 -19.16 -13.92
N CYS A 373 -9.28 -20.15 -13.09
CA CYS A 373 -7.98 -20.29 -12.46
C CYS A 373 -6.88 -20.41 -13.53
N ASP A 374 -7.11 -21.19 -14.59
CA ASP A 374 -6.19 -21.34 -15.72
C ASP A 374 -5.98 -20.04 -16.49
N LYS A 375 -7.05 -19.26 -16.69
CA LYS A 375 -7.02 -18.00 -17.45
C LYS A 375 -6.59 -16.81 -16.60
N ASN A 376 -6.63 -16.94 -15.28
CA ASN A 376 -6.32 -15.87 -14.34
C ASN A 376 -5.53 -16.44 -13.13
N PRO A 377 -4.19 -16.52 -13.24
CA PRO A 377 -3.34 -17.06 -12.19
C PRO A 377 -3.51 -16.34 -10.84
N VAL A 378 -3.87 -15.06 -10.86
CA VAL A 378 -4.14 -14.25 -9.66
C VAL A 378 -5.41 -14.73 -8.94
N PHE A 379 -6.43 -15.13 -9.70
CA PHE A 379 -7.67 -15.68 -9.15
C PHE A 379 -7.43 -17.06 -8.55
N ALA A 380 -6.60 -17.89 -9.21
CA ALA A 380 -6.16 -19.18 -8.67
C ALA A 380 -5.41 -19.03 -7.35
N GLU A 381 -4.45 -18.09 -7.28
CA GLU A 381 -3.68 -17.80 -6.06
C GLU A 381 -4.58 -17.25 -4.94
N MET A 382 -5.59 -16.44 -5.26
CA MET A 382 -6.58 -15.97 -4.28
C MET A 382 -7.45 -17.10 -3.72
N ILE A 383 -7.95 -17.99 -4.57
CA ILE A 383 -8.74 -19.15 -4.12
C ILE A 383 -7.91 -20.05 -3.20
N ASP A 384 -6.67 -20.34 -3.60
CA ASP A 384 -5.73 -21.17 -2.85
C ASP A 384 -5.38 -20.55 -1.48
N LYS A 385 -5.06 -19.24 -1.44
CA LYS A 385 -4.78 -18.52 -0.18
C LYS A 385 -5.99 -18.39 0.76
N LEU A 386 -7.21 -18.50 0.24
CA LEU A 386 -8.43 -18.31 1.02
C LEU A 386 -9.09 -19.63 1.44
N GLU A 387 -8.50 -20.78 1.10
CA GLU A 387 -9.04 -22.13 1.41
C GLU A 387 -10.52 -22.27 0.98
N LEU A 388 -10.86 -21.73 -0.19
CA LEU A 388 -12.21 -21.80 -0.74
C LEU A 388 -12.38 -23.12 -1.50
N ASP A 389 -13.03 -24.10 -0.86
CA ASP A 389 -13.45 -25.38 -1.45
C ASP A 389 -14.48 -25.24 -2.58
#